data_AF-E3MST2-F1
#
_entry.id   AF-E3MST2-F1
#
_cell.length_a   1.000
_cell.length_b   1.000
_cell.length_c   1.000
_cell.angle_alpha   90.00
_cell.angle_beta   90.00
_cell.angle_gamma   90.00
#
_symmetry.space_group_name_H-M   'P 1'
#
loop_
_entity.id
_entity.type
_entity.pdbx_description
1 polymer ?
#
loop_
_entity_poly.entity_id
_entity_poly.type
_entity_poly.pdbx_seq_one_letter_code
_entity_poly.pdbx_strand_id
1 'polypeptide(L)'
;MYIRLSIFVVLLLALGTVDSKHKHKKENEPEFIKNLTNNQRSSFFAISKNPGFSFQQKDDKLEKWAEDNKLSEPYAEFRRNLATHKEQVSKNVSAAIDRLAEAKAEVDKVDADFSLTKIQRDDKIEELKQKYPQEIPTLFYMRSLFEHPKKNETRDGPSEGRGGKRQRQ
;
A
#
# COMPACT_ATOMS: atom_id res chain seq x y z
N MET A 1 30.70 10.07 20.99
CA MET A 1 30.22 8.68 20.79
C MET A 1 28.82 8.78 20.19
N TYR A 2 28.69 8.77 18.85
CA TYR A 2 27.41 8.96 18.18
C TYR A 2 26.71 7.61 18.01
N ILE A 3 25.60 7.42 18.72
CA ILE A 3 24.71 6.27 18.55
C ILE A 3 24.01 6.45 17.21
N ARG A 4 24.55 5.85 16.14
CA ARG A 4 23.86 5.76 14.86
C ARG A 4 22.75 4.73 14.99
N LEU A 5 21.55 5.19 15.33
CA LEU A 5 20.33 4.39 15.27
C LEU A 5 20.08 4.01 13.79
N SER A 6 20.68 2.91 13.37
CA SER A 6 20.52 2.32 12.04
C SER A 6 19.15 1.62 11.98
N ILE A 7 18.08 2.40 11.78
CA ILE A 7 16.74 1.88 11.49
C ILE A 7 16.10 2.72 10.36
N PHE A 8 16.81 2.85 9.24
CA PHE A 8 16.27 3.37 7.99
C PHE A 8 16.56 2.28 6.96
N VAL A 9 15.54 1.60 6.44
CA VAL A 9 14.81 1.98 5.24
C VAL A 9 13.54 1.12 5.15
N VAL A 10 12.48 1.68 4.58
CA VAL A 10 11.52 1.11 3.61
C VAL A 10 10.27 1.97 3.74
N LEU A 11 10.06 2.88 2.79
CA LEU A 11 8.73 3.13 2.19
C LEU A 11 8.87 4.00 0.93
N LEU A 12 9.48 3.45 -0.12
CA LEU A 12 9.13 3.85 -1.50
C LEU A 12 8.32 2.76 -2.21
N LEU A 13 7.86 1.73 -1.47
CA LEU A 13 7.14 0.58 -2.04
C LEU A 13 5.80 0.24 -1.37
N ALA A 14 5.36 0.98 -0.34
CA ALA A 14 4.10 0.67 0.35
C ALA A 14 3.17 1.89 0.51
N LEU A 15 2.85 2.51 -0.62
CA LEU A 15 1.50 3.06 -0.82
C LEU A 15 0.72 2.04 -1.65
N GLY A 16 0.49 0.88 -1.06
CA GLY A 16 -0.27 -0.21 -1.64
C GLY A 16 -1.46 -0.51 -0.75
N THR A 17 -2.55 0.25 -0.93
CA THR A 17 -3.87 -0.30 -0.67
C THR A 17 -4.05 -1.47 -1.62
N VAL A 18 -4.33 -2.64 -1.07
CA VAL A 18 -4.76 -3.80 -1.85
C VAL A 18 -6.07 -3.43 -2.55
N ASP A 19 -6.03 -3.19 -3.85
CA ASP A 19 -6.78 -3.91 -4.89
C ASP A 19 -6.67 -3.19 -6.26
N SER A 20 -6.54 -4.03 -7.30
CA SER A 20 -6.92 -3.83 -8.71
C SER A 20 -6.33 -2.68 -9.54
N LYS A 21 -5.54 -3.08 -10.55
CA LYS A 21 -5.34 -2.41 -11.87
C LYS A 21 -5.56 -0.89 -11.91
N HIS A 22 -4.64 -0.11 -11.36
CA HIS A 22 -4.60 1.33 -11.63
C HIS A 22 -3.22 1.81 -12.04
N LYS A 23 -3.17 2.48 -13.19
CA LYS A 23 -2.07 3.33 -13.66
C LYS A 23 -1.55 4.13 -12.46
N HIS A 24 -0.26 4.05 -12.16
CA HIS A 24 0.36 4.85 -11.10
C HIS A 24 -0.01 6.33 -11.29
N LYS A 25 -0.97 6.83 -10.51
CA LYS A 25 -1.29 8.26 -10.50
C LYS A 25 -0.04 8.98 -9.97
N LYS A 26 0.55 9.86 -10.80
CA LYS A 26 1.63 10.80 -10.41
C LYS A 26 1.26 11.73 -9.24
N GLU A 27 0.00 11.69 -8.79
CA GLU A 27 -0.60 12.62 -7.83
C GLU A 27 0.01 12.51 -6.42
N ASN A 28 0.42 11.31 -6.00
CA ASN A 28 0.89 11.04 -4.63
C ASN A 28 2.41 11.11 -4.45
N GLU A 29 3.13 11.74 -5.38
CA GLU A 29 4.59 11.84 -5.28
C GLU A 29 5.04 12.95 -4.32
N PRO A 30 6.04 12.73 -3.45
CA PRO A 30 6.56 13.75 -2.54
C PRO A 30 7.07 14.98 -3.30
N GLU A 31 6.86 16.18 -2.74
CA GLU A 31 7.25 17.45 -3.36
C GLU A 31 8.75 17.49 -3.74
N PHE A 32 9.61 16.97 -2.86
CA PHE A 32 11.04 16.84 -3.16
C PHE A 32 11.31 16.16 -4.51
N ILE A 33 10.59 15.07 -4.80
CA ILE A 33 10.77 14.28 -6.01
C ILE A 33 10.14 14.96 -7.23
N LYS A 34 9.06 15.73 -7.04
CA LYS A 34 8.43 16.55 -8.08
C LYS A 34 9.35 17.69 -8.54
N ASN A 35 10.15 18.25 -7.63
CA ASN A 35 11.04 19.38 -7.89
C ASN A 35 12.38 18.98 -8.53
N LEU A 36 12.66 17.68 -8.68
CA LEU A 36 13.88 17.21 -9.34
C LEU A 36 13.80 17.40 -10.86
N THR A 37 14.91 17.82 -11.45
CA THR A 37 15.09 17.74 -12.92
C THR A 37 15.04 16.27 -13.38
N ASN A 38 14.81 16.04 -14.68
CA ASN A 38 14.78 14.68 -15.23
C ASN A 38 16.06 13.87 -14.94
N ASN A 39 17.23 14.52 -15.01
CA ASN A 39 18.52 13.87 -14.76
C ASN A 39 18.72 13.52 -13.27
N GLN A 40 18.38 14.46 -12.38
CA GLN A 40 18.38 14.23 -10.93
C GLN A 40 17.42 13.11 -10.56
N ARG A 41 16.20 13.14 -11.10
CA ARG A 41 15.19 12.13 -10.85
C ARG A 41 15.62 10.75 -11.33
N SER A 42 16.19 10.66 -12.53
CA SER A 42 16.71 9.39 -13.07
C SER A 42 17.80 8.79 -12.19
N SER A 43 18.80 9.60 -11.82
CA SER A 43 19.91 9.16 -10.95
C SER A 43 19.46 8.82 -9.52
N PHE A 44 18.54 9.59 -8.96
CA PHE A 44 17.90 9.29 -7.67
C PHE A 44 17.22 7.91 -7.68
N PHE A 45 16.43 7.61 -8.71
CA PHE A 45 15.75 6.32 -8.82
C PHE A 45 16.69 5.17 -9.16
N ALA A 46 17.76 5.42 -9.91
CA ALA A 46 18.79 4.43 -10.18
C ALA A 46 19.50 3.95 -8.90
N ILE A 47 19.64 4.83 -7.89
CA ILE A 47 20.20 4.48 -6.58
C ILE A 47 19.11 3.85 -5.69
N SER A 48 17.99 4.54 -5.48
CA SER A 48 16.97 4.12 -4.51
C SER A 48 16.30 2.79 -4.86
N LYS A 49 16.09 2.50 -6.15
CA LYS A 49 15.48 1.25 -6.62
C LYS A 49 16.49 0.16 -6.93
N ASN A 50 17.80 0.40 -6.73
CA ASN A 50 18.82 -0.59 -7.03
C ASN A 50 18.66 -1.83 -6.11
N PRO A 51 18.43 -3.04 -6.64
CA PRO A 51 18.30 -4.23 -5.80
C PRO A 51 19.65 -4.73 -5.26
N GLY A 52 20.77 -4.33 -5.87
CA GLY A 52 22.12 -4.73 -5.48
C GLY A 52 22.74 -3.87 -4.37
N PHE A 53 22.10 -2.76 -3.97
CA PHE A 53 22.56 -1.96 -2.84
C PHE A 53 21.79 -2.32 -1.58
N SER A 54 22.53 -2.51 -0.49
CA SER A 54 21.96 -2.52 0.86
C SER A 54 21.29 -1.18 1.16
N PHE A 55 20.41 -1.17 2.15
CA PHE A 55 19.75 0.04 2.58
C PHE A 55 20.72 1.12 3.07
N GLN A 56 21.73 0.74 3.83
CA GLN A 56 22.81 1.65 4.24
C GLN A 56 23.56 2.20 3.02
N GLN A 57 23.89 1.35 2.04
CA GLN A 57 24.57 1.80 0.82
C GLN A 57 23.71 2.77 0.00
N LYS A 58 22.39 2.59 -0.03
CA LYS A 58 21.48 3.55 -0.68
C LYS A 58 21.47 4.87 0.06
N ASP A 59 21.44 4.84 1.39
CA ASP A 59 21.47 6.03 2.23
C ASP A 59 22.75 6.84 1.98
N ASP A 60 23.92 6.21 2.11
CA ASP A 60 25.22 6.87 1.91
C ASP A 60 25.34 7.44 0.48
N LYS A 61 24.88 6.68 -0.54
CA LYS A 61 24.91 7.11 -1.94
C LYS A 61 23.94 8.26 -2.24
N LEU A 62 22.75 8.25 -1.64
CA LEU A 62 21.76 9.32 -1.84
C LEU A 62 22.15 10.60 -1.12
N GLU A 63 22.81 10.50 0.04
CA GLU A 63 23.38 11.66 0.73
C GLU A 63 24.46 12.32 -0.13
N LYS A 64 25.42 11.53 -0.64
CA LYS A 64 26.43 12.02 -1.58
C LYS A 64 25.81 12.58 -2.87
N TRP A 65 24.82 11.89 -3.44
CA TRP A 65 24.10 12.37 -4.62
C TRP A 65 23.42 13.72 -4.36
N ALA A 66 22.87 13.94 -3.16
CA ALA A 66 22.26 15.21 -2.79
C ALA A 66 23.31 16.33 -2.71
N GLU A 67 24.49 16.06 -2.14
CA GLU A 67 25.62 17.00 -2.13
C GLU A 67 26.05 17.38 -3.55
N ASP A 68 26.29 16.38 -4.41
CA ASP A 68 26.74 16.57 -5.79
C ASP A 68 25.73 17.38 -6.63
N ASN A 69 24.44 17.28 -6.29
CA ASN A 69 23.35 18.01 -6.95
C ASN A 69 22.94 19.31 -6.25
N LYS A 70 23.62 19.71 -5.16
CA LYS A 70 23.29 20.89 -4.34
C LYS A 70 21.86 20.84 -3.76
N LEU A 71 21.44 19.66 -3.33
CA LEU A 71 20.13 19.33 -2.77
C LEU A 71 20.21 18.84 -1.31
N SER A 72 21.33 19.04 -0.61
CA SER A 72 21.54 18.48 0.74
C SER A 72 20.43 18.87 1.73
N GLU A 73 20.07 20.16 1.81
CA GLU A 73 19.01 20.64 2.69
C GLU A 73 17.62 20.07 2.35
N PRO A 74 17.10 20.22 1.10
CA PRO A 74 15.79 19.69 0.76
C PRO A 74 15.75 18.15 0.83
N TYR A 75 16.88 17.47 0.58
CA TYR A 75 16.97 16.02 0.76
C TYR A 75 16.92 15.63 2.25
N ALA A 76 17.61 16.35 3.13
CA ALA A 76 17.58 16.12 4.57
C ALA A 76 16.18 16.36 5.16
N GLU A 77 15.45 17.37 4.67
CA GLU A 77 14.04 17.57 5.02
C GLU A 77 13.15 16.43 4.54
N PHE A 78 13.28 16.06 3.27
CA PHE A 78 12.57 14.91 2.70
C PHE A 78 12.78 13.63 3.53
N ARG A 79 14.03 13.38 3.96
CA ARG A 79 14.40 12.26 4.84
C ARG A 79 13.68 12.30 6.19
N ARG A 80 13.65 13.47 6.84
CA ARG A 80 12.93 13.65 8.11
C ARG A 80 11.44 13.40 7.96
N ASN A 81 10.83 13.93 6.89
CA ASN A 81 9.40 13.73 6.63
C ASN A 81 9.06 12.26 6.38
N LEU A 82 9.91 11.53 5.64
CA LEU A 82 9.76 10.08 5.47
C LEU A 82 9.86 9.31 6.79
N ALA A 83 10.78 9.69 7.66
CA ALA A 83 10.94 9.08 8.98
C ALA A 83 9.68 9.24 9.84
N THR A 84 9.19 10.47 9.96
CA THR A 84 7.96 10.78 10.70
C THR A 84 6.75 10.05 10.12
N HIS A 85 6.61 10.04 8.79
CA HIS A 85 5.51 9.33 8.14
C HIS A 85 5.55 7.82 8.42
N LYS A 86 6.74 7.20 8.37
CA LYS A 86 6.92 5.77 8.69
C LYS A 86 6.50 5.47 10.13
N GLU A 87 6.91 6.30 11.08
CA GLU A 87 6.52 6.13 12.48
C GLU A 87 5.00 6.23 12.65
N GLN A 88 4.37 7.22 12.01
CA GLN A 88 2.91 7.37 12.04
C GLN A 88 2.19 6.17 11.43
N VAL A 89 2.65 5.67 10.26
CA VAL A 89 2.09 4.48 9.64
C VAL A 89 2.24 3.26 10.55
N SER A 90 3.41 3.07 11.17
CA SER A 90 3.63 1.97 12.11
C SER A 90 2.69 2.03 13.31
N LYS A 91 2.47 3.22 13.87
CA LYS A 91 1.51 3.45 14.97
C LYS A 91 0.08 3.14 14.53
N ASN A 92 -0.33 3.61 13.35
CA ASN A 92 -1.66 3.37 12.81
C ASN A 92 -1.92 1.88 12.54
N VAL A 93 -0.94 1.17 11.98
CA VAL A 93 -1.04 -0.29 11.76
C VAL A 93 -1.18 -1.03 13.08
N SER A 94 -0.39 -0.66 14.09
CA SER A 94 -0.49 -1.28 15.42
C SER A 94 -1.89 -1.08 16.02
N ALA A 95 -2.41 0.16 15.97
CA ALA A 95 -3.75 0.47 16.46
C ALA A 95 -4.86 -0.32 15.72
N ALA A 96 -4.73 -0.53 14.41
CA ALA A 96 -5.68 -1.34 13.64
C ALA A 96 -5.60 -2.83 14.02
N ILE A 97 -4.39 -3.37 14.26
CA ILE A 97 -4.20 -4.74 14.73
C ILE A 97 -4.87 -4.94 16.09
N ASP A 98 -4.71 -4.00 17.02
CA ASP A 98 -5.30 -4.08 18.36
C ASP A 98 -6.83 -4.15 18.34
N ARG A 99 -7.47 -3.56 17.31
CA ARG A 99 -8.93 -3.54 17.14
C ARG A 99 -9.46 -4.63 16.22
N LEU A 100 -8.58 -5.37 15.55
CA LEU A 100 -8.96 -6.32 14.50
C LEU A 100 -9.84 -7.46 15.03
N ALA A 101 -9.53 -7.96 16.23
CA ALA A 101 -10.30 -9.02 16.87
C ALA A 101 -11.72 -8.58 17.25
N GLU A 102 -11.88 -7.36 17.76
CA GLU A 102 -13.19 -6.78 18.08
C GLU A 102 -14.02 -6.58 16.80
N ALA A 103 -13.42 -6.01 15.75
CA ALA A 103 -14.07 -5.83 14.45
C ALA A 103 -14.53 -7.19 13.87
N LYS A 104 -13.70 -8.23 13.97
CA LYS A 104 -14.06 -9.57 13.51
C LYS A 104 -15.27 -10.13 14.26
N ALA A 105 -15.32 -9.98 15.59
CA ALA A 105 -16.44 -10.45 16.39
C ALA A 105 -17.76 -9.78 15.98
N GLU A 106 -17.75 -8.50 15.61
CA GLU A 106 -18.94 -7.80 15.10
C GLU A 106 -19.36 -8.32 13.71
N VAL A 107 -18.41 -8.59 12.82
CA VAL A 107 -18.71 -9.21 11.51
C VAL A 107 -19.32 -10.60 11.70
N ASP A 108 -18.75 -11.43 12.59
CA ASP A 108 -19.25 -12.78 12.86
C ASP A 108 -20.69 -12.75 13.38
N LYS A 109 -21.07 -11.74 14.19
CA LYS A 109 -22.46 -11.55 14.63
C LYS A 109 -23.41 -11.25 13.47
N VAL A 110 -23.00 -10.40 12.52
CA VAL A 110 -23.81 -10.09 11.32
C VAL A 110 -23.95 -11.32 10.43
N ASP A 111 -22.87 -12.09 10.24
CA ASP A 111 -22.87 -13.30 9.41
C ASP A 111 -23.71 -14.44 10.03
N ALA A 112 -23.75 -14.54 11.36
CA ALA A 112 -24.54 -15.52 12.09
C ALA A 112 -26.04 -15.18 12.19
N ASP A 113 -26.44 -13.94 11.87
CA ASP A 113 -27.84 -13.51 11.91
C ASP A 113 -28.59 -13.93 10.63
N PHE A 114 -29.13 -15.15 10.66
CA PHE A 114 -29.90 -15.73 9.55
C PHE A 114 -31.27 -15.06 9.31
N SER A 115 -31.69 -14.11 10.16
CA SER A 115 -32.91 -13.34 9.93
C SER A 115 -32.71 -12.23 8.87
N LEU A 116 -31.45 -11.85 8.61
CA LEU A 116 -31.11 -10.78 7.67
C LEU A 116 -31.11 -11.27 6.23
N THR A 117 -31.66 -10.44 5.34
CA THR A 117 -31.44 -10.55 3.90
C THR A 117 -30.00 -10.19 3.53
N LYS A 118 -29.57 -10.52 2.31
CA LYS A 118 -28.25 -10.12 1.81
C LYS A 118 -28.05 -8.60 1.83
N ILE A 119 -29.05 -7.83 1.41
CA ILE A 119 -28.98 -6.36 1.37
C ILE A 119 -28.78 -5.81 2.78
N GLN A 120 -29.54 -6.31 3.76
CA GLN A 120 -29.40 -5.88 5.15
C GLN A 120 -28.05 -6.25 5.76
N ARG A 121 -27.46 -7.38 5.38
CA ARG A 121 -26.08 -7.72 5.78
C ARG A 121 -25.09 -6.76 5.17
N ASP A 122 -25.21 -6.47 3.87
CA ASP A 122 -24.34 -5.52 3.17
C ASP A 122 -24.42 -4.13 3.85
N ASP A 123 -25.62 -3.66 4.21
CA ASP A 123 -25.83 -2.39 4.94
C ASP A 123 -25.17 -2.40 6.33
N LYS A 124 -25.35 -3.46 7.13
CA LYS A 124 -24.70 -3.59 8.44
C LYS A 124 -23.18 -3.62 8.32
N ILE A 125 -22.64 -4.25 7.28
CA ILE A 125 -21.19 -4.23 7.03
C ILE A 125 -20.71 -2.81 6.68
N GLU A 126 -21.47 -2.03 5.90
CA GLU A 126 -21.13 -0.62 5.65
C GLU A 126 -21.13 0.22 6.94
N GLU A 127 -22.06 -0.02 7.86
CA GLU A 127 -22.03 0.59 9.20
C GLU A 127 -20.76 0.20 9.98
N LEU A 128 -20.39 -1.08 9.95
CA LEU A 128 -19.15 -1.54 10.56
C LEU A 128 -17.91 -0.91 9.94
N LYS A 129 -17.89 -0.65 8.62
CA LYS A 129 -16.79 0.07 7.96
C LYS A 129 -16.66 1.51 8.46
N GLN A 130 -17.74 2.17 8.87
CA GLN A 130 -17.64 3.50 9.48
C GLN A 130 -17.00 3.42 10.87
N LYS A 131 -17.30 2.38 11.66
CA LYS A 131 -16.76 2.16 13.01
C LYS A 131 -15.31 1.62 13.01
N TYR A 132 -14.97 0.84 11.99
CA TYR A 132 -13.73 0.08 11.83
C TYR A 132 -13.17 0.22 10.39
N PRO A 133 -12.74 1.43 10.01
CA PRO A 133 -12.44 1.76 8.62
C PRO A 133 -11.21 1.05 8.05
N GLN A 134 -10.29 0.58 8.89
CA GLN A 134 -9.10 -0.15 8.44
C GLN A 134 -9.25 -1.66 8.64
N GLU A 135 -9.94 -2.05 9.70
CA GLU A 135 -10.06 -3.43 10.15
C GLU A 135 -11.01 -4.22 9.25
N ILE A 136 -12.16 -3.66 8.85
CA ILE A 136 -13.15 -4.37 8.02
C ILE A 136 -12.59 -4.70 6.62
N PRO A 137 -12.00 -3.74 5.87
CA PRO A 137 -11.35 -4.07 4.60
C PRO A 137 -10.21 -5.09 4.78
N THR A 138 -9.43 -4.99 5.86
CA THR A 138 -8.35 -5.93 6.16
C THR A 138 -8.89 -7.34 6.41
N LEU A 139 -9.96 -7.50 7.18
CA LEU A 139 -10.60 -8.78 7.43
C LEU A 139 -11.14 -9.40 6.15
N PHE A 140 -11.74 -8.61 5.27
CA PHE A 140 -12.25 -9.09 3.99
C PHE A 140 -11.12 -9.50 3.04
N TYR A 141 -10.03 -8.74 3.01
CA TYR A 141 -8.82 -9.16 2.32
C TYR A 141 -8.28 -10.48 2.87
N MET A 142 -8.13 -10.62 4.19
CA MET A 142 -7.67 -11.86 4.83
C MET A 142 -8.59 -13.03 4.48
N ARG A 143 -9.92 -12.84 4.56
CA ARG A 143 -10.93 -13.84 4.18
C ARG A 143 -10.78 -14.31 2.73
N SER A 144 -10.53 -13.38 1.81
CA SER A 144 -10.33 -13.71 0.37
C SER A 144 -9.15 -14.65 0.12
N LEU A 145 -8.13 -14.65 1.01
CA LEU A 145 -6.99 -15.57 0.93
C LEU A 145 -7.37 -17.02 1.20
N PHE A 146 -8.50 -17.26 1.88
CA PHE A 146 -8.98 -18.60 2.25
C PHE A 146 -10.18 -19.06 1.41
N GLU A 147 -10.98 -18.15 0.86
CA GLU A 147 -12.17 -18.48 0.06
C GLU A 147 -11.86 -18.94 -1.37
N HIS A 148 -10.67 -18.60 -1.87
CA HIS A 148 -10.18 -19.04 -3.17
C HIS A 148 -8.89 -19.85 -3.01
N PRO A 149 -8.96 -21.12 -2.56
CA PRO A 149 -7.83 -22.01 -2.73
C PRO A 149 -7.52 -22.01 -4.23
N LYS A 150 -6.28 -21.66 -4.59
CA LYS A 150 -5.81 -21.66 -5.98
C LYS A 150 -6.28 -22.98 -6.61
N LYS A 151 -7.24 -22.91 -7.51
CA LYS A 151 -7.42 -23.98 -8.46
C LYS A 151 -6.13 -24.04 -9.24
N ASN A 152 -5.37 -25.12 -9.08
CA ASN A 152 -4.37 -25.53 -10.06
C ASN A 152 -5.13 -25.90 -11.34
N GLU A 153 -5.68 -24.90 -12.03
CA GLU A 153 -6.17 -25.03 -13.39
C GLU A 153 -5.08 -24.43 -14.27
N THR A 154 -4.17 -25.30 -14.73
CA THR A 154 -3.46 -25.14 -15.99
C THR A 154 -4.53 -24.91 -17.05
N ARG A 155 -4.83 -23.65 -17.36
CA ARG A 155 -5.77 -23.27 -18.42
C ARG A 155 -4.97 -22.76 -19.62
N ASP A 156 -4.22 -23.68 -20.22
CA ASP A 156 -3.85 -23.56 -21.63
C ASP A 156 -5.09 -23.90 -22.46
N GLY A 157 -5.80 -22.86 -22.90
CA GLY A 157 -6.92 -22.99 -23.82
C GLY A 157 -7.44 -21.61 -24.24
N PRO A 158 -7.50 -21.30 -25.54
CA PRO A 158 -7.80 -19.95 -26.02
C PRO A 158 -9.25 -19.57 -25.65
N SER A 159 -9.38 -18.45 -24.96
CA SER A 159 -10.67 -17.85 -24.63
C SER A 159 -11.23 -17.17 -25.88
N GLU A 160 -11.98 -17.90 -26.70
CA GLU A 160 -12.86 -17.30 -27.70
C GLU A 160 -13.95 -16.47 -27.02
N GLY A 161 -14.10 -15.23 -27.51
CA GLY A 161 -14.85 -14.18 -26.87
C GLY A 161 -16.38 -14.33 -26.96
N ARG A 162 -17.04 -13.70 -25.99
CA ARG A 162 -18.41 -13.20 -26.15
C ARG A 162 -18.44 -11.72 -25.83
N GLY A 163 -18.07 -10.92 -26.83
CA GLY A 163 -18.51 -9.53 -26.91
C GLY A 163 -19.99 -9.52 -27.33
N GLY A 164 -20.87 -9.14 -26.41
CA GLY A 164 -22.29 -8.95 -26.68
C GLY A 164 -22.50 -7.77 -27.63
N LYS A 165 -22.85 -8.05 -28.89
CA LYS A 165 -23.45 -7.06 -29.78
C LYS A 165 -24.95 -6.98 -29.50
N ARG A 166 -25.38 -5.85 -28.92
CA ARG A 166 -26.76 -5.38 -29.03
C ARG A 166 -27.02 -5.05 -30.51
N GLN A 167 -27.92 -5.78 -31.16
CA GLN A 167 -28.59 -5.31 -32.36
C GLN A 167 -30.05 -5.02 -32.03
N ARG A 168 -30.43 -3.77 -32.35
CA ARG A 168 -31.81 -3.30 -32.43
C ARG A 168 -32.45 -3.94 -33.66
N GLN A 169 -33.64 -4.51 -33.49
CA GLN A 169 -34.75 -4.39 -34.42
C GLN A 169 -36.02 -4.22 -33.58
#